data_AF-A0A2D5IQL8-F1
#
_entry.id   AF-A0A2D5IQL8-F1
#
_cell.length_a   1.000
_cell.length_b   1.000
_cell.length_c   1.000
_cell.angle_alpha   90.00
_cell.angle_beta   90.00
_cell.angle_gamma   90.00
#
_symmetry.space_group_name_H-M   'P 1'
#
loop_
_entity.id
_entity.type
_entity.pdbx_description
1 polymer ?
#
loop_
_entity_poly.entity_id
_entity_poly.type
_entity_poly.pdbx_seq_one_letter_code
_entity_poly.pdbx_strand_id
1 'polypeptide(L)'
;PGYSLSPSAMWGIDVHRAESAGGWQDPRDIAGGYASPSVDQCLHPDLKTRMVERWWIDGAPSRFSPFFDTGADDGQVNRGVRPGIHWQFNHGHEARSQSLFFDGSVATVRTGDAYEDDLQYQKTSGGDRLWSRDTPMGPDGHYGDMGIDAATSFHILTTDGIRGRDFLRRGDG
;
A
#
# COMPACT_ATOMS: atom_id res chain seq x y z
N PRO A 1 -11.25 -12.13 -8.38
CA PRO A 1 -10.17 -11.11 -8.51
C PRO A 1 -10.64 -9.76 -7.94
N GLY A 2 -10.01 -9.30 -6.87
CA GLY A 2 -10.25 -7.97 -6.29
C GLY A 2 -9.06 -7.08 -6.58
N TYR A 3 -9.32 -5.82 -6.95
CA TYR A 3 -8.30 -4.81 -7.13
C TYR A 3 -8.47 -3.72 -6.07
N SER A 4 -7.37 -3.10 -5.70
CA SER A 4 -7.34 -1.92 -4.84
C SER A 4 -6.75 -0.77 -5.64
N LEU A 5 -7.48 0.36 -5.69
CA LEU A 5 -6.92 1.63 -6.14
C LEU A 5 -6.03 2.18 -5.03
N SER A 6 -4.99 2.95 -5.39
CA SER A 6 -4.10 3.56 -4.41
C SER A 6 -4.82 4.70 -3.66
N PRO A 7 -5.23 4.51 -2.40
CA PRO A 7 -5.93 5.53 -1.63
C PRO A 7 -5.00 6.70 -1.30
N SER A 8 -3.70 6.44 -1.09
CA SER A 8 -2.68 7.48 -0.86
C SER A 8 -2.60 8.49 -2.00
N ALA A 9 -2.91 8.07 -3.23
CA ALA A 9 -2.94 8.95 -4.39
C ALA A 9 -4.29 9.67 -4.62
N MET A 10 -5.31 9.38 -3.79
CA MET A 10 -6.66 9.95 -3.90
C MET A 10 -6.94 11.02 -2.84
N TRP A 11 -6.14 11.06 -1.77
CA TRP A 11 -6.20 12.12 -0.77
C TRP A 11 -5.54 13.41 -1.28
N GLY A 12 -5.90 14.54 -0.68
CA GLY A 12 -5.22 15.81 -0.93
C GLY A 12 -3.70 15.69 -0.70
N ILE A 13 -2.92 16.46 -1.48
CA ILE A 13 -1.44 16.38 -1.51
C ILE A 13 -0.77 16.57 -0.14
N ASP A 14 -1.45 17.20 0.82
CA ASP A 14 -0.94 17.49 2.15
C ASP A 14 -1.34 16.45 3.21
N VAL A 15 -2.06 15.37 2.84
CA VAL A 15 -2.52 14.33 3.79
C VAL A 15 -1.41 13.37 4.21
N HIS A 16 -0.62 12.86 3.26
CA HIS A 16 0.38 11.80 3.53
C HIS A 16 1.82 12.32 3.60
N ARG A 17 2.04 13.55 4.08
CA ARG A 17 3.36 14.18 4.05
C ARG A 17 4.42 13.35 4.79
N ALA A 18 5.67 13.47 4.35
CA ALA A 18 6.81 12.91 5.07
C ALA A 18 6.87 13.38 6.53
N GLU A 19 7.40 12.54 7.43
CA GLU A 19 7.51 12.82 8.87
C GLU A 19 8.31 14.12 9.12
N SER A 20 9.42 14.30 8.41
CA SER A 20 10.24 15.52 8.45
C SER A 20 9.48 16.79 8.01
N ALA A 21 8.41 16.63 7.23
CA ALA A 21 7.55 17.70 6.75
C ALA A 21 6.28 17.88 7.60
N GLY A 22 6.17 17.21 8.76
CA GLY A 22 5.03 17.30 9.67
C GLY A 22 4.13 16.07 9.67
N GLY A 23 4.45 15.05 8.87
CA GLY A 23 3.77 13.76 8.89
C GLY A 23 2.33 13.79 8.39
N TRP A 24 1.62 12.70 8.63
CA TRP A 24 0.21 12.52 8.29
C TRP A 24 -0.64 13.65 8.87
N GLN A 25 -1.51 14.21 8.03
CA GLN A 25 -2.49 15.22 8.41
C GLN A 25 -3.90 14.65 8.31
N ASP A 26 -4.74 14.94 9.30
CA ASP A 26 -6.14 14.56 9.23
C ASP A 26 -6.82 15.31 8.08
N PRO A 27 -7.40 14.62 7.07
CA PRO A 27 -8.04 15.28 5.94
C PRO A 27 -9.23 16.17 6.35
N ARG A 28 -9.76 16.01 7.57
CA ARG A 28 -10.82 16.86 8.15
C ARG A 28 -10.31 18.23 8.59
N ASP A 29 -9.04 18.33 8.93
CA ASP A 29 -8.45 19.50 9.58
C ASP A 29 -7.69 20.40 8.59
N ILE A 30 -7.47 19.94 7.36
CA ILE A 30 -6.76 20.69 6.31
C ILE A 30 -7.65 21.04 5.12
N ALA A 31 -7.47 22.25 4.60
CA ALA A 31 -8.16 22.68 3.39
C ALA A 31 -7.75 21.81 2.19
N GLY A 32 -8.72 21.20 1.51
CA GLY A 32 -8.46 20.32 0.38
C GLY A 32 -8.01 18.90 0.75
N GLY A 33 -8.09 18.47 2.02
CA GLY A 33 -7.74 17.10 2.43
C GLY A 33 -8.49 16.00 1.67
N TYR A 34 -9.74 16.28 1.28
CA TYR A 34 -10.58 15.39 0.46
C TYR A 34 -10.51 15.68 -1.06
N ALA A 35 -9.76 16.70 -1.48
CA ALA A 35 -9.67 17.09 -2.88
C ALA A 35 -8.67 16.18 -3.61
N SER A 36 -9.20 15.17 -4.31
CA SER A 36 -8.38 14.24 -5.07
C SER A 36 -7.55 14.96 -6.13
N PRO A 37 -6.22 14.72 -6.18
CA PRO A 37 -5.32 15.39 -7.10
C PRO A 37 -5.47 14.89 -8.54
N SER A 38 -5.04 15.70 -9.51
CA SER A 38 -4.96 15.26 -10.91
C SER A 38 -3.77 14.33 -11.12
N VAL A 39 -3.88 13.44 -12.13
CA VAL A 39 -2.80 12.53 -12.52
C VAL A 39 -1.49 13.27 -12.85
N ASP A 40 -1.58 14.48 -13.41
CA ASP A 40 -0.43 15.33 -13.76
C ASP A 40 0.41 15.75 -12.53
N GLN A 41 -0.10 15.56 -11.32
CA GLN A 41 0.65 15.83 -10.09
C GLN A 41 1.54 14.67 -9.65
N CYS A 42 1.50 13.53 -10.34
CA CYS A 42 2.37 12.39 -10.04
C CYS A 42 3.81 12.68 -10.48
N LEU A 43 4.72 12.76 -9.52
CA LEU A 43 6.14 13.09 -9.77
C LEU A 43 6.97 11.86 -10.14
N HIS A 44 6.46 10.67 -9.84
CA HIS A 44 7.13 9.39 -10.06
C HIS A 44 6.18 8.39 -10.74
N PRO A 45 5.69 8.69 -11.96
CA PRO A 45 4.62 7.93 -12.59
C PRO A 45 5.01 6.46 -12.86
N ASP A 46 6.30 6.22 -13.07
CA ASP A 46 6.89 4.90 -13.24
C ASP A 46 7.20 4.21 -11.90
N LEU A 47 7.11 4.85 -10.74
CA LEU A 47 7.37 4.20 -9.44
C LEU A 47 6.17 4.26 -8.48
N LYS A 48 5.08 4.90 -8.89
CA LYS A 48 3.82 4.95 -8.16
C LYS A 48 2.80 4.00 -8.78
N THR A 49 2.35 3.04 -7.98
CA THR A 49 1.22 2.18 -8.33
C THR A 49 -0.08 2.97 -8.23
N ARG A 50 -0.90 2.84 -9.27
CA ARG A 50 -2.27 3.37 -9.35
C ARG A 50 -3.28 2.34 -8.88
N MET A 51 -3.04 1.08 -9.19
CA MET A 51 -3.89 -0.05 -8.81
C MET A 51 -3.02 -1.28 -8.58
N VAL A 52 -3.32 -2.05 -7.56
CA VAL A 52 -2.70 -3.36 -7.28
C VAL A 52 -3.80 -4.41 -7.15
N GLU A 53 -3.50 -5.65 -7.53
CA GLU A 53 -4.30 -6.78 -7.10
C GLU A 53 -4.36 -6.80 -5.57
N ARG A 54 -5.56 -6.91 -5.01
CA ARG A 54 -5.75 -6.90 -3.55
C ARG A 54 -5.13 -8.12 -2.89
N TRP A 55 -5.07 -9.23 -3.62
CA TRP A 55 -4.69 -10.54 -3.10
C TRP A 55 -3.27 -10.89 -3.52
N TRP A 56 -2.58 -11.64 -2.66
CA TRP A 56 -1.34 -12.32 -3.01
C TRP A 56 -1.66 -13.43 -4.02
N ILE A 57 -1.35 -13.19 -5.30
CA ILE A 57 -1.77 -14.09 -6.39
C ILE A 57 -0.77 -15.21 -6.70
N ASP A 58 0.52 -14.98 -6.46
CA ASP A 58 1.57 -15.94 -6.79
C ASP A 58 2.51 -16.19 -5.61
N GLY A 59 2.61 -17.45 -5.18
CA GLY A 59 3.46 -17.88 -4.06
C GLY A 59 2.81 -17.83 -2.68
N ALA A 60 1.50 -17.62 -2.57
CA ALA A 60 0.82 -17.60 -1.26
C ALA A 60 0.92 -18.98 -0.56
N PRO A 61 1.14 -19.04 0.77
CA PRO A 61 1.34 -20.33 1.48
C PRO A 61 0.14 -21.26 1.43
N SER A 62 -1.05 -20.69 1.26
CA SER A 62 -2.33 -21.40 1.24
C SER A 62 -3.36 -20.54 0.51
N ARG A 63 -4.54 -21.10 0.23
CA ARG A 63 -5.64 -20.34 -0.37
C ARG A 63 -6.13 -19.21 0.54
N PHE A 64 -6.11 -19.41 1.87
CA PHE A 64 -6.69 -18.50 2.85
C PHE A 64 -5.71 -18.23 4.00
N SER A 65 -5.64 -16.97 4.43
CA SER A 65 -4.88 -16.59 5.60
C SER A 65 -5.51 -17.16 6.87
N PRO A 66 -4.74 -17.84 7.74
CA PRO A 66 -5.23 -18.31 9.03
C PRO A 66 -5.39 -17.17 10.06
N PHE A 67 -4.85 -15.97 9.78
CA PHE A 67 -4.83 -14.84 10.71
C PHE A 67 -6.14 -14.04 10.73
N PHE A 68 -6.95 -14.15 9.68
CA PHE A 68 -8.30 -13.60 9.68
C PHE A 68 -9.24 -14.63 10.27
N ASP A 69 -9.58 -14.45 11.55
CA ASP A 69 -10.54 -15.31 12.24
C ASP A 69 -11.85 -15.37 11.44
N THR A 70 -12.28 -16.59 11.15
CA THR A 70 -13.38 -16.97 10.26
C THR A 70 -14.78 -16.64 10.83
N GLY A 71 -14.93 -15.47 11.44
CA GLY A 71 -16.09 -15.08 12.24
C GLY A 71 -16.76 -13.75 11.87
N ALA A 72 -16.02 -12.77 11.35
CA ALA A 72 -16.52 -11.42 11.09
C ALA A 72 -17.06 -11.24 9.66
N ASP A 73 -18.11 -10.43 9.51
CA ASP A 73 -18.63 -10.02 8.20
C ASP A 73 -17.56 -9.21 7.45
N ASP A 74 -17.04 -9.77 6.37
CA ASP A 74 -16.02 -9.16 5.52
C ASP A 74 -16.61 -8.28 4.40
N GLY A 75 -17.91 -7.96 4.48
CA GLY A 75 -18.62 -7.21 3.44
C GLY A 75 -18.72 -7.95 2.10
N GLN A 76 -18.35 -9.23 2.02
CA GLN A 76 -18.54 -10.04 0.83
C GLN A 76 -19.90 -10.76 0.87
N VAL A 77 -20.61 -10.73 -0.26
CA VAL A 77 -21.98 -11.22 -0.44
C VAL A 77 -22.15 -12.75 -0.40
N ASN A 78 -21.23 -13.51 0.20
CA ASN A 78 -21.35 -14.98 0.32
C ASN A 78 -21.26 -15.45 1.78
N ARG A 79 -22.31 -15.16 2.56
CA ARG A 79 -22.60 -15.89 3.81
C ARG A 79 -23.10 -17.29 3.49
N GLY A 80 -22.18 -18.23 3.36
CA GLY A 80 -22.46 -19.67 3.31
C GLY A 80 -21.20 -20.46 3.65
N VAL A 81 -21.16 -21.04 4.87
CA VAL A 81 -20.17 -22.01 5.38
C VAL A 81 -18.71 -21.69 4.97
N ARG A 82 -18.13 -20.72 5.68
CA ARG A 82 -17.16 -19.71 5.22
C ARG A 82 -15.87 -20.22 4.53
N PRO A 83 -15.58 -19.79 3.28
CA PRO A 83 -14.20 -19.70 2.82
C PRO A 83 -13.48 -18.59 3.60
N GLY A 84 -12.23 -18.81 4.03
CA GLY A 84 -11.45 -17.80 4.77
C GLY A 84 -11.11 -16.57 3.92
N ILE A 85 -10.48 -15.56 4.53
CA ILE A 85 -10.00 -14.37 3.80
C ILE A 85 -8.71 -14.74 3.06
N HIS A 86 -8.62 -14.40 1.77
CA HIS A 86 -7.40 -14.59 0.99
C HIS A 86 -6.25 -13.75 1.57
N TRP A 87 -5.02 -14.24 1.43
CA TRP A 87 -3.83 -13.43 1.72
C TRP A 87 -3.87 -12.14 0.91
N GLN A 88 -3.62 -10.99 1.56
CA GLN A 88 -3.55 -9.71 0.87
C GLN A 88 -2.17 -9.52 0.26
N PHE A 89 -2.08 -8.59 -0.69
CA PHE A 89 -0.86 -8.30 -1.44
C PHE A 89 0.35 -8.01 -0.54
N ASN A 90 0.15 -7.45 0.65
CA ASN A 90 1.21 -7.04 1.58
C ASN A 90 1.45 -8.00 2.76
N HIS A 91 0.82 -9.17 2.80
CA HIS A 91 0.94 -10.09 3.94
C HIS A 91 2.19 -10.99 3.94
N GLY A 92 3.07 -10.81 2.97
CA GLY A 92 4.35 -11.52 2.94
C GLY A 92 5.37 -10.80 2.09
N HIS A 93 6.63 -10.93 2.45
CA HIS A 93 7.78 -10.37 1.77
C HIS A 93 7.92 -10.94 0.35
N GLU A 94 7.59 -12.22 0.18
CA GLU A 94 7.54 -12.89 -1.12
C GLU A 94 6.22 -12.68 -1.87
N ALA A 95 5.31 -11.86 -1.34
CA ALA A 95 4.03 -11.63 -1.99
C ALA A 95 4.20 -10.92 -3.33
N ARG A 96 3.66 -11.54 -4.38
CA ARG A 96 3.68 -11.04 -5.76
C ARG A 96 2.26 -10.71 -6.21
N SER A 97 2.10 -9.51 -6.77
CA SER A 97 0.83 -8.98 -7.24
C SER A 97 1.01 -8.19 -8.53
N GLN A 98 0.05 -8.25 -9.46
CA GLN A 98 0.06 -7.37 -10.62
C GLN A 98 -0.33 -5.95 -10.21
N SER A 99 0.39 -4.97 -10.76
CA SER A 99 0.14 -3.54 -10.53
C SER A 99 0.08 -2.78 -11.85
N LEU A 100 -0.87 -1.84 -11.92
CA LEU A 100 -0.88 -0.76 -12.89
C LEU A 100 -0.22 0.47 -12.26
N PHE A 101 0.66 1.12 -12.99
CA PHE A 101 1.36 2.33 -12.56
C PHE A 101 0.76 3.60 -13.20
N PHE A 102 1.14 4.77 -12.68
CA PHE A 102 0.64 6.04 -13.17
C PHE A 102 1.13 6.40 -14.58
N ASP A 103 2.27 5.85 -15.03
CA ASP A 103 2.75 5.91 -16.41
C ASP A 103 1.97 5.01 -17.39
N GLY A 104 1.03 4.20 -16.89
CA GLY A 104 0.23 3.27 -17.67
C GLY A 104 0.87 1.89 -17.88
N SER A 105 2.10 1.67 -17.39
CA SER A 105 2.74 0.36 -17.42
C SER A 105 2.10 -0.61 -16.44
N VAL A 106 2.16 -1.90 -16.77
CA VAL A 106 1.75 -3.00 -15.89
C VAL A 106 2.98 -3.85 -15.58
N ALA A 107 3.15 -4.19 -14.31
CA ALA A 107 4.23 -5.07 -13.87
C ALA A 107 3.80 -5.89 -12.64
N THR A 108 4.39 -7.07 -12.51
CA THR A 108 4.39 -7.80 -11.24
C THR A 108 5.26 -7.04 -10.25
N VAL A 109 4.72 -6.73 -9.07
CA VAL A 109 5.49 -6.17 -7.96
C VAL A 109 5.63 -7.20 -6.86
N ARG A 110 6.79 -7.19 -6.20
CA ARG A 110 7.03 -7.96 -4.97
C ARG A 110 6.96 -7.02 -3.77
N THR A 111 6.22 -7.42 -2.76
CA THR A 111 6.05 -6.66 -1.52
C THR A 111 7.38 -6.47 -0.77
N GLY A 112 8.26 -7.46 -0.81
CA GLY A 112 9.62 -7.37 -0.28
C GLY A 112 10.45 -6.28 -0.93
N ASP A 113 10.29 -6.02 -2.23
CA ASP A 113 11.04 -4.94 -2.90
C ASP A 113 10.63 -3.58 -2.31
N ALA A 114 9.33 -3.34 -2.10
CA ALA A 114 8.84 -2.13 -1.45
C ALA A 114 9.31 -2.01 0.01
N TYR A 115 9.37 -3.13 0.73
CA TYR A 115 9.86 -3.17 2.11
C TYR A 115 11.36 -2.83 2.20
N GLU A 116 12.18 -3.47 1.36
CA GLU A 116 13.62 -3.23 1.29
C GLU A 116 13.94 -1.80 0.84
N ASP A 117 13.20 -1.28 -0.13
CA ASP A 117 13.31 0.09 -0.62
C ASP A 117 12.92 1.12 0.45
N ASP A 118 11.91 0.84 1.27
CA ASP A 118 11.52 1.68 2.42
C ASP A 118 12.66 1.76 3.46
N LEU A 119 13.25 0.62 3.82
CA LEU A 119 14.40 0.56 4.73
C LEU A 119 15.63 1.29 4.15
N GLN A 120 15.84 1.18 2.85
CA GLN A 120 16.95 1.87 2.18
C GLN A 120 16.70 3.38 2.14
N TYR A 121 15.49 3.81 1.78
CA TYR A 121 15.12 5.21 1.74
C TYR A 121 15.31 5.86 3.10
N GLN A 122 14.84 5.20 4.17
CA GLN A 122 14.99 5.67 5.56
C GLN A 122 16.42 6.05 5.93
N LYS A 123 17.40 5.27 5.48
CA LYS A 123 18.83 5.53 5.75
C LYS A 123 19.36 6.76 5.00
N THR A 124 18.80 7.05 3.83
CA THR A 124 19.28 8.10 2.92
C THR A 124 18.52 9.42 3.04
N SER A 125 17.29 9.40 3.54
CA SER A 125 16.38 10.55 3.64
C SER A 125 16.53 11.35 4.94
N GLY A 126 17.32 10.85 5.89
CA GLY A 126 17.39 11.43 7.24
C GLY A 126 16.28 10.95 8.19
N GLY A 127 15.57 9.87 7.83
CA GLY A 127 14.58 9.21 8.69
C GLY A 127 13.22 9.02 8.04
N ASP A 128 12.91 9.76 6.98
CA ASP A 128 11.65 9.63 6.23
C ASP A 128 11.55 8.30 5.51
N ARG A 129 10.33 7.83 5.33
CA ARG A 129 10.01 6.51 4.79
C ARG A 129 9.20 6.64 3.50
N LEU A 130 9.06 5.56 2.75
CA LEU A 130 8.26 5.53 1.51
C LEU A 130 6.76 5.36 1.82
N TRP A 131 6.42 4.86 3.00
CA TRP A 131 5.04 4.82 3.47
C TRP A 131 4.89 5.30 4.92
N SER A 132 3.77 5.98 5.17
CA SER A 132 3.43 6.65 6.42
C SER A 132 2.96 5.66 7.50
N ARG A 133 3.62 5.68 8.65
CA ARG A 133 3.32 4.86 9.84
C ARG A 133 2.64 5.62 10.97
N ASP A 134 2.56 6.94 10.81
CA ASP A 134 1.97 7.92 11.72
C ASP A 134 0.47 8.18 11.43
N THR A 135 -0.12 7.42 10.52
CA THR A 135 -1.56 7.44 10.26
C THR A 135 -2.34 6.74 11.38
N PRO A 136 -3.68 6.91 11.48
CA PRO A 136 -4.50 6.15 12.43
C PRO A 136 -4.44 4.62 12.28
N MET A 137 -3.92 4.08 11.15
CA MET A 137 -3.66 2.64 10.99
C MET A 137 -2.41 2.17 11.75
N GLY A 138 -1.60 3.10 12.26
CA GLY A 138 -0.45 2.80 13.10
C GLY A 138 0.73 2.17 12.37
N PRO A 139 1.72 1.64 13.12
CA PRO A 139 2.98 1.15 12.59
C PRO A 139 2.87 -0.10 11.71
N ASP A 140 1.76 -0.84 11.82
CA ASP A 140 1.48 -2.04 11.01
C ASP A 140 0.69 -1.69 9.73
N GLY A 141 0.09 -0.50 9.67
CA GLY A 141 -0.63 -0.02 8.50
C GLY A 141 -1.80 -0.92 8.09
N HIS A 142 -1.92 -1.18 6.79
CA HIS A 142 -3.01 -1.96 6.22
C HIS A 142 -2.86 -3.45 6.53
N TYR A 143 -3.44 -3.89 7.65
CA TYR A 143 -3.46 -5.31 8.07
C TYR A 143 -2.06 -5.95 8.16
N GLY A 144 -1.00 -5.18 8.40
CA GLY A 144 0.36 -5.70 8.49
C GLY A 144 0.56 -6.65 9.67
N ASP A 145 -0.24 -6.52 10.72
CA ASP A 145 -0.31 -7.40 11.89
C ASP A 145 -0.88 -8.79 11.56
N MET A 146 -1.58 -8.92 10.43
CA MET A 146 -2.12 -10.17 9.89
C MET A 146 -1.24 -10.78 8.79
N GLY A 147 -0.02 -10.25 8.63
CA GLY A 147 1.02 -10.76 7.74
C GLY A 147 1.88 -11.86 8.37
N ILE A 148 2.69 -12.52 7.54
CA ILE A 148 3.63 -13.58 7.97
C ILE A 148 4.96 -12.97 8.43
N ASP A 149 5.31 -11.83 7.85
CA ASP A 149 6.59 -11.15 8.05
C ASP A 149 6.39 -9.62 8.10
N ALA A 150 7.41 -8.85 7.70
CA ALA A 150 7.48 -7.44 8.01
C ALA A 150 6.42 -6.59 7.27
N ALA A 151 5.73 -5.73 8.03
CA ALA A 151 4.64 -4.91 7.52
C ALA A 151 5.10 -3.84 6.51
N THR A 152 4.33 -3.70 5.43
CA THR A 152 4.41 -2.57 4.50
C THR A 152 3.02 -2.18 4.01
N SER A 153 2.81 -0.88 3.81
CA SER A 153 1.58 -0.34 3.21
C SER A 153 1.90 0.53 1.98
N PHE A 154 2.93 0.15 1.22
CA PHE A 154 3.46 0.93 0.10
C PHE A 154 2.38 1.45 -0.86
N HIS A 155 1.33 0.66 -1.12
CA HIS A 155 0.25 1.03 -2.03
C HIS A 155 -0.84 1.90 -1.36
N ILE A 156 -1.08 1.66 -0.07
CA ILE A 156 -2.23 2.22 0.67
C ILE A 156 -1.89 3.55 1.33
N LEU A 157 -0.67 3.67 1.86
CA LEU A 157 -0.22 4.77 2.73
C LEU A 157 1.09 5.38 2.23
N THR A 158 1.30 5.45 0.91
CA THR A 158 2.49 6.08 0.31
C THR A 158 2.73 7.47 0.87
N THR A 159 3.94 7.72 1.36
CA THR A 159 4.38 9.04 1.79
C THR A 159 4.39 10.01 0.61
N ASP A 160 3.97 11.25 0.83
CA ASP A 160 3.66 12.30 -0.15
C ASP A 160 2.54 11.95 -1.15
N GLY A 161 1.77 10.88 -0.89
CA GLY A 161 0.57 10.53 -1.65
C GLY A 161 0.84 10.36 -3.14
N ILE A 162 0.12 11.11 -3.98
CA ILE A 162 0.31 11.07 -5.44
C ILE A 162 1.70 11.57 -5.88
N ARG A 163 2.33 12.47 -5.10
CA ARG A 163 3.65 13.03 -5.39
C ARG A 163 4.77 12.10 -4.94
N GLY A 164 4.44 11.14 -4.09
CA GLY A 164 5.34 10.10 -3.61
C GLY A 164 5.61 9.00 -4.63
N ARG A 165 6.33 7.98 -4.17
CA ARG A 165 6.64 6.76 -4.91
C ARG A 165 6.61 5.56 -3.97
N ASP A 166 6.25 4.41 -4.53
CA ASP A 166 6.12 3.18 -3.77
C ASP A 166 7.43 2.38 -3.74
N PHE A 167 8.31 2.62 -4.71
CA PHE A 167 9.59 1.95 -4.91
C PHE A 167 10.69 2.98 -5.18
N LEU A 168 11.95 2.62 -4.94
CA LEU A 168 13.13 3.38 -5.38
C LEU A 168 13.55 3.01 -6.79
N ARG A 169 13.21 1.81 -7.25
CA ARG A 169 13.49 1.30 -8.59
C ARG A 169 12.43 0.27 -9.00
N ARG A 170 12.27 0.04 -10.30
CA ARG A 170 11.53 -1.13 -10.77
C ARG A 170 12.34 -2.39 -10.53
N GLY A 171 11.71 -3.43 -9.97
CA GLY A 171 12.28 -4.77 -10.02
C GLY A 171 12.38 -5.23 -11.48
N ASP A 172 13.47 -5.92 -11.81
CA ASP A 172 13.56 -6.65 -13.07
C ASP A 172 12.55 -7.80 -12.97
N GLY A 173 11.41 -7.65 -13.65
CA GLY A 173 10.33 -8.65 -13.67
C GLY A 173 10.79 -10.01 -14.21
#